data_AF-A0AA35XAR0-F1
#
_entry.id   AF-A0AA35XAR0-F1
#
_cell.length_a   1.000
_cell.length_b   1.000
_cell.length_c   1.000
_cell.angle_alpha   90.00
_cell.angle_beta   90.00
_cell.angle_gamma   90.00
#
_symmetry.space_group_name_H-M   'P 1'
#
loop_
_entity.id
_entity.type
_entity.pdbx_description
1 polymer ?
#
loop_
_entity_poly.entity_id
_entity_poly.type
_entity_poly.pdbx_seq_one_letter_code
_entity_poly.pdbx_strand_id
1 'polypeptide(L)'
;MMCYTDWMTLVEKDDGRADELWVLTDEDLWLVGKTLKVRFLDDRIPAWPNDGRGHITEEEILKIANEWHQCGVEQGKDVVPEFVPCGADDTADIRVKFIVDSGCPRSKVGTAATRVKAGDPTMWLDLKSPDNCPSLYKRTIRHEFGHALDLKHEHQHPDAPPLTDPRKLKEYLTQRLPPAEIDEKIRVQWAALARGASQKSKYDKESVMHYLIPEVVRANKYVGPTELPIELSDCDKTNIVLFYSKDTGSGTDRDDGPGGSIVDDSGENGSKGNIKPEDFASFPRPKLVDLINIVGVRVKVKWRSIGLGLGFKDWELNGIYATKCRELDPPQECMTEGFSQWKSGLKSEYSWKKLAEVLVLPAVNEIELSGSYVPKLTNKK
;
A
#
# COMPACT_ATOMS: atom_id res chain seq x y z
N MET A 1 7.42 -27.59 4.72
CA MET A 1 5.97 -27.33 4.56
C MET A 1 5.89 -25.94 3.94
N MET A 2 5.69 -25.83 2.62
CA MET A 2 5.46 -24.52 2.01
C MET A 2 4.25 -23.90 2.71
N CYS A 3 4.33 -22.61 3.05
CA CYS A 3 3.26 -21.87 3.71
C CYS A 3 2.08 -21.69 2.73
N TYR A 4 1.31 -22.77 2.50
CA TYR A 4 0.21 -22.86 1.53
C TYR A 4 -1.00 -21.98 1.90
N THR A 5 -0.96 -21.33 3.07
CA THR A 5 -2.03 -20.47 3.60
C THR A 5 -1.71 -18.99 3.54
N ASP A 6 -0.50 -18.59 3.11
CA ASP A 6 -0.05 -17.21 3.26
C ASP A 6 -0.61 -16.22 2.23
N TRP A 7 -1.01 -16.72 1.06
CA TRP A 7 -1.80 -15.93 0.12
C TRP A 7 -3.15 -15.44 0.71
N MET A 8 -3.54 -15.93 1.90
CA MET A 8 -4.72 -15.50 2.66
C MET A 8 -4.42 -14.69 3.94
N THR A 9 -3.18 -14.72 4.46
CA THR A 9 -2.83 -14.05 5.72
C THR A 9 -2.50 -12.59 5.46
N LEU A 10 -3.46 -11.71 5.78
CA LEU A 10 -3.16 -10.33 6.12
C LEU A 10 -3.06 -10.10 7.63
N VAL A 11 -3.25 -11.13 8.45
CA VAL A 11 -3.02 -11.08 9.91
C VAL A 11 -2.80 -12.50 10.40
N GLU A 12 -1.56 -12.86 10.71
CA GLU A 12 -1.29 -13.84 11.76
C GLU A 12 -1.26 -13.08 13.09
N LYS A 13 -1.94 -13.63 14.11
CA LYS A 13 -1.83 -13.15 15.48
C LYS A 13 -0.45 -13.56 15.99
N ASP A 14 0.48 -12.62 16.14
CA ASP A 14 1.67 -12.83 16.96
C ASP A 14 1.47 -12.21 18.36
N ASP A 15 1.71 -13.06 19.36
CA ASP A 15 2.08 -12.86 20.77
C ASP A 15 1.64 -11.63 21.62
N GLY A 16 0.57 -10.92 21.25
CA GLY A 16 -0.15 -10.08 22.23
C GLY A 16 0.26 -8.62 22.27
N ARG A 17 0.78 -8.08 21.16
CA ARG A 17 0.58 -6.67 20.82
C ARG A 17 -0.19 -6.60 19.52
N ALA A 18 -1.39 -6.04 19.60
CA ALA A 18 -2.23 -5.78 18.44
C ALA A 18 -1.60 -4.63 17.65
N ASP A 19 -0.57 -4.94 16.88
CA ASP A 19 0.10 -3.97 16.03
C ASP A 19 -0.75 -3.77 14.77
N GLU A 20 -1.48 -2.66 14.78
CA GLU A 20 -1.93 -1.85 13.64
C GLU A 20 -2.23 -2.60 12.34
N LEU A 21 -3.53 -2.72 12.05
CA LEU A 21 -4.03 -2.98 10.69
C LEU A 21 -3.28 -2.06 9.71
N TRP A 22 -2.48 -2.64 8.84
CA TRP A 22 -1.69 -2.01 7.79
C TRP A 22 -2.49 -0.94 7.03
N VAL A 23 -2.31 0.33 7.44
CA VAL A 23 -2.81 1.50 6.73
C VAL A 23 -1.70 1.91 5.75
N LEU A 24 -2.01 1.76 4.46
CA LEU A 24 -1.19 2.16 3.33
C LEU A 24 -1.31 3.68 3.14
N THR A 25 -0.21 4.40 3.27
CA THR A 25 -0.04 5.78 2.79
C THR A 25 1.21 5.81 1.92
N ASP A 26 1.33 6.78 1.00
CA ASP A 26 2.56 7.04 0.23
C ASP A 26 3.76 7.47 1.14
N GLU A 27 3.73 7.16 2.44
CA GLU A 27 4.59 7.72 3.51
C GLU A 27 5.70 6.76 3.97
N ASP A 28 5.74 5.53 3.45
CA ASP A 28 6.72 4.52 3.89
C ASP A 28 7.92 4.36 2.92
N LEU A 29 8.11 5.21 1.91
CA LEU A 29 9.34 5.18 1.09
C LEU A 29 10.56 5.65 1.88
N TRP A 30 11.70 5.00 1.64
CA TRP A 30 12.99 5.51 2.13
C TRP A 30 13.44 6.72 1.32
N LEU A 31 14.33 7.53 1.89
CA LEU A 31 15.00 8.59 1.14
C LEU A 31 15.70 8.03 -0.10
N VAL A 32 15.61 8.76 -1.22
CA VAL A 32 16.24 8.42 -2.50
C VAL A 32 17.73 8.17 -2.33
N GLY A 33 18.22 7.05 -2.87
CA GLY A 33 19.64 6.67 -2.82
C GLY A 33 20.15 6.37 -1.40
N LYS A 34 19.27 6.26 -0.39
CA LYS A 34 19.69 5.98 0.97
C LYS A 34 20.36 4.60 1.05
N THR A 35 21.50 4.54 1.71
CA THR A 35 22.07 3.29 2.20
C THR A 35 21.29 2.79 3.42
N LEU A 36 20.72 1.59 3.34
CA LEU A 36 19.99 0.92 4.41
C LEU A 36 20.89 -0.09 5.12
N LYS A 37 21.15 0.15 6.40
CA LYS A 37 22.00 -0.72 7.22
C LYS A 37 21.21 -1.96 7.67
N VAL A 38 21.69 -3.14 7.32
CA VAL A 38 21.07 -4.43 7.64
C VAL A 38 21.86 -5.14 8.73
N ARG A 39 21.17 -5.55 9.80
CA ARG A 39 21.74 -6.39 10.86
C ARG A 39 21.01 -7.72 10.92
N PHE A 40 21.76 -8.82 10.92
CA PHE A 40 21.25 -10.14 11.24
C PHE A 40 21.31 -10.35 12.75
N LEU A 41 20.19 -10.75 13.35
CA LEU A 41 20.05 -10.84 14.81
C LEU A 41 20.45 -12.21 15.37
N ASP A 42 20.51 -13.24 14.52
CA ASP A 42 20.92 -14.58 14.92
C ASP A 42 22.44 -14.74 14.81
N ASP A 43 23.05 -15.35 15.82
CA ASP A 43 24.51 -15.58 15.86
C ASP A 43 25.03 -16.44 14.71
N ARG A 44 24.14 -17.23 14.09
CA ARG A 44 24.43 -18.09 12.93
C ARG A 44 23.22 -18.18 12.02
N ILE A 45 23.46 -18.03 10.73
CA ILE A 45 22.48 -18.40 9.71
C ILE A 45 22.26 -19.92 9.78
N PRO A 46 21.01 -20.41 9.86
CA PRO A 46 20.73 -21.83 9.79
C PRO A 46 21.31 -22.49 8.53
N ALA A 47 21.49 -23.82 8.55
CA ALA A 47 22.06 -24.59 7.44
C ALA A 47 21.15 -24.67 6.21
N TRP A 48 20.93 -23.55 5.53
CA TRP A 48 20.11 -23.45 4.32
C TRP A 48 20.82 -22.63 3.25
N PRO A 49 20.41 -22.74 1.97
CA PRO A 49 19.51 -23.78 1.44
C PRO A 49 20.16 -25.18 1.52
N ASN A 50 19.36 -26.24 1.66
CA ASN A 50 19.84 -27.63 1.59
C ASN A 50 20.17 -28.05 0.14
N ASP A 51 20.84 -27.20 -0.64
CA ASP A 51 21.13 -27.42 -2.06
C ASP A 51 22.50 -28.07 -2.31
N GLY A 52 23.17 -28.50 -1.24
CA GLY A 52 24.47 -29.17 -1.29
C GLY A 52 25.68 -28.24 -1.42
N ARG A 53 25.49 -26.91 -1.53
CA ARG A 53 26.61 -25.93 -1.64
C ARG A 53 27.14 -25.43 -0.30
N GLY A 54 26.47 -25.73 0.81
CA GLY A 54 26.83 -25.27 2.15
C GLY A 54 25.88 -24.19 2.67
N HIS A 55 26.29 -23.50 3.73
CA HIS A 55 25.50 -22.45 4.37
C HIS A 55 25.52 -21.17 3.52
N ILE A 56 24.35 -20.56 3.28
CA ILE A 56 24.27 -19.21 2.74
C ILE A 56 24.92 -18.21 3.71
N THR A 57 25.60 -17.20 3.17
CA THR A 57 26.23 -16.13 3.98
C THR A 57 25.38 -14.86 4.02
N GLU A 58 25.65 -13.98 4.99
CA GLU A 58 25.03 -12.64 5.03
C GLU A 58 25.35 -11.83 3.77
N GLU A 59 26.58 -11.95 3.26
CA GLU A 59 27.03 -11.32 2.01
C GLU A 59 26.21 -11.80 0.81
N GLU A 60 25.94 -13.11 0.72
CA GLU A 60 25.11 -13.67 -0.35
C GLU A 60 23.65 -13.20 -0.26
N ILE A 61 23.10 -13.08 0.94
CA ILE A 61 21.75 -12.53 1.15
C ILE A 61 21.71 -11.08 0.68
N LEU A 62 22.66 -10.25 1.11
CA LEU A 62 22.72 -8.84 0.71
C LEU A 62 22.98 -8.68 -0.79
N LYS A 63 23.78 -9.56 -1.40
CA LYS A 63 23.97 -9.58 -2.85
C LYS A 63 22.66 -9.81 -3.60
N ILE A 64 21.83 -10.76 -3.16
CA ILE A 64 20.52 -11.03 -3.78
C ILE A 64 19.56 -9.87 -3.49
N ALA A 65 19.53 -9.34 -2.27
CA ALA A 65 18.70 -8.19 -1.91
C ALA A 65 19.03 -6.95 -2.77
N ASN A 66 20.32 -6.71 -3.03
CA ASN A 66 20.80 -5.60 -3.83
C ASN A 66 20.55 -5.74 -5.33
N GLU A 67 19.97 -6.84 -5.82
CA GLU A 67 19.45 -6.89 -7.20
C GLU A 67 18.43 -5.77 -7.46
N TRP A 68 17.65 -5.36 -6.43
CA TRP A 68 16.78 -4.18 -6.51
C TRP A 68 17.56 -2.88 -6.74
N HIS A 69 18.64 -2.65 -5.97
CA HIS A 69 19.51 -1.49 -6.14
C HIS A 69 20.17 -1.46 -7.53
N GLN A 70 20.64 -2.63 -8.00
CA GLN A 70 21.27 -2.77 -9.32
C GLN A 70 20.34 -2.35 -10.46
N CYS A 71 19.01 -2.52 -10.32
CA CYS A 71 18.05 -2.02 -11.32
C CYS A 71 18.20 -0.50 -11.58
N GLY A 72 18.50 0.27 -10.54
CA GLY A 72 18.79 1.71 -10.64
C GLY A 72 20.14 1.96 -11.31
N VAL A 73 21.19 1.28 -10.83
CA VAL A 73 22.56 1.41 -11.36
C VAL A 73 22.62 1.10 -12.86
N GLU A 74 22.01 0.01 -13.31
CA GLU A 74 21.95 -0.40 -14.72
C GLU A 74 21.22 0.61 -15.60
N GLN A 75 20.27 1.37 -15.03
CA GLN A 75 19.57 2.47 -15.69
C GLN A 75 20.28 3.83 -15.53
N GLY A 76 21.47 3.86 -14.95
CA GLY A 76 22.24 5.08 -14.69
C GLY A 76 21.62 6.00 -13.64
N LYS A 77 20.83 5.46 -12.71
CA LYS A 77 20.10 6.20 -11.67
C LYS A 77 20.39 5.61 -10.29
N ASP A 78 21.17 6.32 -9.50
CA ASP A 78 21.43 5.98 -8.10
C ASP A 78 20.30 6.47 -7.18
N VAL A 79 19.12 5.86 -7.34
CA VAL A 79 17.89 6.28 -6.64
C VAL A 79 17.32 5.21 -5.73
N VAL A 80 17.55 3.93 -6.05
CA VAL A 80 17.02 2.82 -5.27
C VAL A 80 17.94 2.58 -4.06
N PRO A 81 17.42 2.46 -2.83
CA PRO A 81 18.23 2.22 -1.66
C PRO A 81 19.14 0.99 -1.78
N GLU A 82 20.39 1.11 -1.32
CA GLU A 82 21.37 0.03 -1.26
C GLU A 82 21.35 -0.62 0.14
N PHE A 83 21.31 -1.95 0.21
CA PHE A 83 21.41 -2.69 1.47
C PHE A 83 22.87 -3.03 1.79
N VAL A 84 23.36 -2.57 2.95
CA VAL A 84 24.75 -2.81 3.38
C VAL A 84 24.80 -3.45 4.77
N PRO A 85 25.86 -4.19 5.11
CA PRO A 85 26.00 -4.71 6.47
C PRO A 85 26.08 -3.57 7.48
N CYS A 86 25.39 -3.73 8.61
CA CYS A 86 25.40 -2.80 9.72
C CYS A 86 26.62 -3.06 10.61
N GLY A 87 27.41 -2.03 10.89
CA GLY A 87 28.54 -2.13 11.84
C GLY A 87 28.09 -2.44 13.27
N ALA A 88 29.02 -2.85 14.13
CA ALA A 88 28.72 -3.21 15.52
C ALA A 88 28.11 -2.04 16.32
N ASP A 89 28.61 -0.83 16.11
CA ASP A 89 28.20 0.38 16.83
C ASP A 89 27.07 1.15 16.13
N ASP A 90 26.61 0.67 14.97
CA ASP A 90 25.58 1.32 14.17
C ASP A 90 24.16 0.99 14.64
N THR A 91 23.21 1.87 14.33
CA THR A 91 21.78 1.55 14.36
C THR A 91 21.37 0.95 13.02
N ALA A 92 20.77 -0.25 13.04
CA ALA A 92 20.29 -0.92 11.84
C ALA A 92 18.90 -0.44 11.42
N ASP A 93 18.74 -0.06 10.16
CA ASP A 93 17.45 0.26 9.54
C ASP A 93 16.58 -1.02 9.40
N ILE A 94 17.21 -2.10 8.93
CA ILE A 94 16.59 -3.41 8.75
C ILE A 94 17.24 -4.43 9.69
N ARG A 95 16.42 -5.19 10.42
CA ARG A 95 16.87 -6.20 11.39
C ARG A 95 16.27 -7.55 11.03
N VAL A 96 17.11 -8.45 10.52
CA VAL A 96 16.72 -9.75 9.98
C VAL A 96 16.83 -10.81 11.07
N LYS A 97 15.76 -11.60 11.23
CA LYS A 97 15.76 -12.82 12.05
C LYS A 97 15.40 -14.03 11.18
N PHE A 98 16.06 -15.16 11.39
CA PHE A 98 15.75 -16.39 10.67
C PHE A 98 14.64 -17.18 11.37
N ILE A 99 13.70 -17.68 10.57
CA ILE A 99 12.60 -18.53 11.01
C ILE A 99 13.10 -19.97 11.02
N VAL A 100 13.44 -20.49 12.21
CA VAL A 100 13.88 -21.88 12.39
C VAL A 100 12.75 -22.89 12.52
N ASP A 101 11.63 -22.48 13.09
CA ASP A 101 10.47 -23.33 13.37
C ASP A 101 9.27 -22.98 12.47
N SER A 102 8.04 -23.09 13.00
CA SER A 102 6.81 -22.69 12.31
C SER A 102 6.72 -21.17 12.18
N GLY A 103 6.48 -20.69 10.96
CA GLY A 103 6.27 -19.29 10.63
C GLY A 103 6.42 -19.11 9.13
N CYS A 104 6.06 -17.92 8.63
CA CYS A 104 6.19 -17.61 7.22
C CYS A 104 7.05 -16.35 7.02
N PRO A 105 7.87 -16.30 5.96
CA PRO A 105 8.68 -15.12 5.64
C PRO A 105 7.81 -13.88 5.58
N ARG A 106 8.32 -12.78 6.15
CA ARG A 106 7.61 -11.50 6.18
C ARG A 106 8.58 -10.35 6.47
N SER A 107 8.20 -9.16 6.05
CA SER A 107 8.94 -7.93 6.34
C SER A 107 8.01 -6.79 6.72
N LYS A 108 8.50 -5.87 7.56
CA LYS A 108 7.90 -4.55 7.69
C LYS A 108 8.07 -3.81 6.38
N VAL A 109 7.04 -3.08 5.99
CA VAL A 109 6.99 -2.47 4.67
C VAL A 109 7.60 -1.07 4.71
N GLY A 110 8.64 -0.82 3.92
CA GLY A 110 9.29 0.49 3.84
C GLY A 110 9.82 1.01 5.19
N THR A 111 9.65 2.31 5.43
CA THR A 111 10.06 3.00 6.67
C THR A 111 9.23 2.61 7.88
N ALA A 112 8.20 1.76 7.75
CA ALA A 112 7.55 1.13 8.91
C ALA A 112 8.55 0.39 9.81
N ALA A 113 9.68 -0.07 9.26
CA ALA A 113 10.79 -0.63 10.01
C ALA A 113 11.35 0.34 11.09
N THR A 114 11.27 1.65 10.86
CA THR A 114 11.75 2.69 11.80
C THR A 114 10.87 2.82 13.04
N ARG A 115 9.61 2.38 12.96
CA ARG A 115 8.64 2.40 14.06
C ARG A 115 8.77 1.19 14.98
N VAL A 116 9.49 0.16 14.55
CA VAL A 116 9.75 -1.03 15.38
C VAL A 116 10.82 -0.71 16.41
N LYS A 117 10.56 -1.11 17.66
CA LYS A 117 11.48 -0.92 18.79
C LYS A 117 12.89 -1.42 18.46
N ALA A 118 13.90 -0.67 18.91
CA ALA A 118 15.29 -1.05 18.78
C ALA A 118 15.54 -2.45 19.39
N GLY A 119 16.25 -3.31 18.65
CA GLY A 119 16.53 -4.70 19.03
C GLY A 119 15.50 -5.71 18.52
N ASP A 120 14.26 -5.30 18.25
CA ASP A 120 13.22 -6.22 17.75
C ASP A 120 13.34 -6.37 16.22
N PRO A 121 13.15 -7.57 15.64
CA PRO A 121 13.26 -7.80 14.20
C PRO A 121 12.25 -7.00 13.39
N THR A 122 12.67 -6.58 12.19
CA THR A 122 11.81 -5.94 11.18
C THR A 122 11.56 -6.83 9.98
N MET A 123 12.33 -7.91 9.83
CA MET A 123 12.21 -8.89 8.77
C MET A 123 12.46 -10.28 9.33
N TRP A 124 11.69 -11.25 8.85
CA TRP A 124 11.81 -12.64 9.19
C TRP A 124 11.99 -13.46 7.91
N LEU A 125 13.07 -14.23 7.80
CA LEU A 125 13.38 -15.03 6.63
C LEU A 125 13.31 -16.53 6.95
N ASP A 126 12.57 -17.28 6.15
CA ASP A 126 12.73 -18.74 6.03
C ASP A 126 13.43 -19.04 4.70
N LEU A 127 14.69 -19.47 4.76
CA LEU A 127 15.49 -19.76 3.57
C LEU A 127 15.54 -21.27 3.26
N LYS A 128 14.68 -22.08 3.89
CA LYS A 128 14.52 -23.50 3.53
C LYS A 128 14.05 -23.62 2.09
N SER A 129 14.96 -24.01 1.20
CA SER A 129 14.60 -24.49 -0.13
C SER A 129 14.31 -25.99 -0.09
N PRO A 130 13.17 -26.45 -0.65
CA PRO A 130 12.98 -27.85 -0.98
C PRO A 130 14.05 -28.32 -1.99
N ASP A 131 14.47 -29.57 -1.91
CA ASP A 131 15.48 -30.16 -2.81
C ASP A 131 15.10 -30.02 -4.30
N ASN A 132 13.81 -30.06 -4.61
CA ASN A 132 13.27 -29.93 -5.96
C ASN A 132 13.11 -28.46 -6.42
N CYS A 133 13.36 -27.47 -5.56
CA CYS A 133 13.33 -26.06 -5.93
C CYS A 133 14.45 -25.28 -5.20
N PRO A 134 15.73 -25.51 -5.56
CA PRO A 134 16.86 -24.89 -4.87
C PRO A 134 16.84 -23.36 -4.89
N SER A 135 16.22 -22.72 -5.88
CA SER A 135 16.17 -21.27 -6.03
C SER A 135 15.11 -20.56 -5.18
N LEU A 136 14.26 -21.29 -4.43
CA LEU A 136 13.16 -20.68 -3.68
C LEU A 136 13.62 -19.72 -2.56
N TYR A 137 14.76 -19.99 -1.93
CA TYR A 137 15.34 -19.04 -0.96
C TYR A 137 15.67 -17.68 -1.60
N LYS A 138 16.15 -17.67 -2.85
CA LYS A 138 16.46 -16.42 -3.57
C LYS A 138 15.21 -15.60 -3.81
N ARG A 139 14.12 -16.27 -4.24
CA ARG A 139 12.80 -15.64 -4.34
C ARG A 139 12.41 -15.00 -3.01
N THR A 140 12.54 -15.75 -1.93
CA THR A 140 12.14 -15.28 -0.59
C THR A 140 12.92 -14.02 -0.20
N ILE A 141 14.25 -14.01 -0.41
CA ILE A 141 15.08 -12.82 -0.18
C ILE A 141 14.58 -11.65 -1.03
N ARG A 142 14.41 -11.83 -2.34
CA ARG A 142 13.93 -10.75 -3.24
C ARG A 142 12.57 -10.20 -2.81
N HIS A 143 11.64 -11.07 -2.44
CA HIS A 143 10.28 -10.73 -2.02
C HIS A 143 10.27 -9.90 -0.73
N GLU A 144 10.94 -10.40 0.31
CA GLU A 144 10.94 -9.74 1.63
C GLU A 144 11.73 -8.42 1.61
N PHE A 145 12.83 -8.36 0.86
CA PHE A 145 13.55 -7.11 0.65
C PHE A 145 12.77 -6.15 -0.27
N GLY A 146 11.94 -6.66 -1.19
CA GLY A 146 10.98 -5.86 -1.93
C GLY A 146 9.99 -5.14 -1.00
N HIS A 147 9.44 -5.86 -0.01
CA HIS A 147 8.63 -5.24 1.05
C HIS A 147 9.41 -4.20 1.84
N ALA A 148 10.67 -4.46 2.19
CA ALA A 148 11.51 -3.47 2.86
C ALA A 148 11.69 -2.18 2.05
N LEU A 149 11.50 -2.21 0.72
CA LEU A 149 11.50 -1.06 -0.19
C LEU A 149 10.12 -0.45 -0.47
N ASP A 150 9.10 -0.85 0.30
CA ASP A 150 7.69 -0.44 0.18
C ASP A 150 6.88 -1.12 -0.94
N LEU A 151 7.39 -2.20 -1.55
CA LEU A 151 6.61 -2.96 -2.53
C LEU A 151 5.53 -3.79 -1.82
N LYS A 152 4.32 -3.83 -2.39
CA LYS A 152 3.18 -4.60 -1.87
C LYS A 152 2.97 -5.86 -2.71
N HIS A 153 2.11 -6.77 -2.24
CA HIS A 153 1.82 -7.98 -2.99
C HIS A 153 1.07 -7.69 -4.30
N GLU A 154 1.58 -8.25 -5.39
CA GLU A 154 1.06 -7.97 -6.73
C GLU A 154 -0.33 -8.57 -6.98
N HIS A 155 -0.67 -9.66 -6.29
CA HIS A 155 -2.02 -10.22 -6.34
C HIS A 155 -3.09 -9.29 -5.70
N GLN A 156 -2.66 -8.25 -4.97
CA GLN A 156 -3.49 -7.21 -4.37
C GLN A 156 -3.49 -5.92 -5.20
N HIS A 157 -2.81 -5.91 -6.35
CA HIS A 157 -2.76 -4.76 -7.25
C HIS A 157 -4.18 -4.29 -7.61
N PRO A 158 -4.47 -2.97 -7.63
CA PRO A 158 -5.83 -2.45 -7.89
C PRO A 158 -6.39 -2.89 -9.25
N ASP A 159 -5.53 -2.98 -10.27
CA ASP A 159 -5.89 -3.48 -11.61
C ASP A 159 -5.81 -5.02 -11.74
N ALA A 160 -5.49 -5.76 -10.67
CA ALA A 160 -5.52 -7.22 -10.74
C ALA A 160 -6.95 -7.70 -11.01
N PRO A 161 -7.17 -8.57 -12.01
CA PRO A 161 -8.48 -9.16 -12.22
C PRO A 161 -8.83 -10.09 -11.05
N PRO A 162 -10.10 -10.46 -10.85
CA PRO A 162 -10.47 -11.43 -9.82
C PRO A 162 -9.71 -12.75 -9.98
N LEU A 163 -8.72 -13.00 -9.12
CA LEU A 163 -7.86 -14.19 -9.18
C LEU A 163 -8.51 -15.41 -8.50
N THR A 164 -9.44 -15.19 -7.58
CA THR A 164 -10.16 -16.25 -6.86
C THR A 164 -11.62 -16.33 -7.27
N ASP A 165 -12.19 -17.53 -7.27
CA ASP A 165 -13.63 -17.76 -7.33
C ASP A 165 -14.22 -17.63 -5.91
N PRO A 166 -15.14 -16.68 -5.63
CA PRO A 166 -15.69 -16.49 -4.29
C PRO A 166 -16.36 -17.74 -3.69
N ARG A 167 -16.99 -18.58 -4.51
CA ARG A 167 -17.63 -19.82 -4.05
C ARG A 167 -16.57 -20.84 -3.66
N LYS A 168 -15.57 -21.05 -4.52
CA LYS A 168 -14.46 -21.98 -4.22
C LYS A 168 -13.65 -21.52 -3.02
N LEU A 169 -13.41 -20.21 -2.89
CA LEU A 169 -12.74 -19.60 -1.74
C LEU A 169 -13.52 -19.86 -0.45
N LYS A 170 -14.83 -19.57 -0.44
CA LYS A 170 -15.69 -19.82 0.72
C LYS A 170 -15.72 -21.30 1.10
N GLU A 171 -15.83 -22.19 0.12
CA GLU A 171 -15.80 -23.64 0.34
C GLU A 171 -14.46 -24.09 0.94
N TYR A 172 -13.34 -23.61 0.38
CA TYR A 172 -11.99 -23.89 0.87
C TYR A 172 -11.77 -23.42 2.32
N LEU A 173 -12.27 -22.22 2.66
CA LEU A 173 -12.16 -21.63 3.99
C LEU A 173 -13.05 -22.34 5.02
N THR A 174 -14.27 -22.75 4.64
CA THR A 174 -15.21 -23.45 5.54
C THR A 174 -14.66 -24.78 6.04
N GLN A 175 -13.79 -25.41 5.27
CA GLN A 175 -13.11 -26.65 5.68
C GLN A 175 -11.96 -26.43 6.66
N ARG A 176 -11.52 -25.18 6.87
CA ARG A 176 -10.26 -24.85 7.55
C ARG A 176 -10.41 -23.89 8.71
N LEU A 177 -11.44 -23.05 8.71
CA LEU A 177 -11.66 -22.00 9.69
C LEU A 177 -13.07 -22.05 10.29
N PRO A 178 -13.24 -21.60 11.55
CA PRO A 178 -14.56 -21.40 12.14
C PRO A 178 -15.38 -20.36 11.35
N PRO A 179 -16.72 -20.48 11.27
CA PRO A 179 -17.56 -19.55 10.50
C PRO A 179 -17.34 -18.06 10.77
N ALA A 180 -17.08 -17.69 12.03
CA ALA A 180 -16.85 -16.31 12.45
C ALA A 180 -15.56 -15.70 11.86
N GLU A 181 -14.59 -16.53 11.44
CA GLU A 181 -13.32 -16.08 10.85
C GLU A 181 -13.37 -16.03 9.32
N ILE A 182 -14.31 -16.75 8.70
CA ILE A 182 -14.44 -16.85 7.24
C ILE A 182 -14.83 -15.50 6.64
N ASP A 183 -15.88 -14.87 7.19
CA ASP A 183 -16.39 -13.61 6.67
C ASP A 183 -15.36 -12.49 6.83
N GLU A 184 -14.60 -12.50 7.93
CA GLU A 184 -13.51 -11.55 8.16
C GLU A 184 -12.33 -11.77 7.19
N LYS A 185 -11.91 -13.02 6.98
CA LYS A 185 -10.81 -13.33 6.04
C LYS A 185 -11.18 -13.01 4.59
N ILE A 186 -12.42 -13.29 4.18
CA ILE A 186 -12.95 -12.91 2.86
C ILE A 186 -13.01 -11.38 2.73
N ARG A 187 -13.51 -10.68 3.75
CA ARG A 187 -13.58 -9.21 3.77
C ARG A 187 -12.19 -8.60 3.65
N VAL A 188 -11.20 -9.09 4.39
CA VAL A 188 -9.83 -8.56 4.38
C VAL A 188 -9.13 -8.82 3.04
N GLN A 189 -9.32 -10.00 2.43
CA GLN A 189 -8.86 -10.30 1.07
C GLN A 189 -9.40 -9.30 0.04
N TRP A 190 -10.70 -8.98 0.10
CA TRP A 190 -11.32 -8.01 -0.81
C TRP A 190 -11.07 -6.55 -0.44
N ALA A 191 -10.85 -6.24 0.84
CA ALA A 191 -10.49 -4.89 1.30
C ALA A 191 -9.06 -4.52 0.94
N ALA A 192 -8.15 -5.49 0.83
CA ALA A 192 -6.82 -5.27 0.28
C ALA A 192 -6.85 -4.91 -1.21
N LEU A 193 -7.71 -5.58 -1.99
CA LEU A 193 -7.97 -5.24 -3.39
C LEU A 193 -8.69 -3.88 -3.56
N ALA A 194 -9.56 -3.52 -2.62
CA ALA A 194 -10.31 -2.25 -2.65
C ALA A 194 -9.49 -1.04 -2.17
N ARG A 195 -8.39 -1.28 -1.44
CA ARG A 195 -7.42 -0.25 -1.04
C ARG A 195 -6.28 -0.29 -2.03
N GLY A 196 -6.49 0.37 -3.18
CA GLY A 196 -5.48 0.55 -4.20
C GLY A 196 -4.25 1.22 -3.61
N ALA A 197 -3.30 0.42 -3.11
CA ALA A 197 -1.92 0.85 -2.98
C ALA A 197 -1.53 1.43 -4.35
N SER A 198 -0.89 2.58 -4.35
CA SER A 198 -0.49 3.34 -5.52
C SER A 198 0.63 2.62 -6.28
N GLN A 199 0.46 1.35 -6.65
CA GLN A 199 1.24 0.76 -7.73
C GLN A 199 0.80 1.48 -9.00
N LYS A 200 1.58 2.50 -9.38
CA LYS A 200 1.37 3.33 -10.58
C LYS A 200 1.68 2.56 -11.88
N SER A 201 2.07 1.30 -11.74
CA SER A 201 2.35 0.34 -12.80
C SER A 201 1.09 -0.42 -13.21
N LYS A 202 1.21 -1.22 -14.27
CA LYS A 202 0.18 -2.20 -14.61
C LYS A 202 0.41 -3.44 -13.75
N TYR A 203 -0.68 -4.16 -13.46
CA TYR A 203 -0.61 -5.48 -12.84
C TYR A 203 0.35 -6.40 -13.61
N ASP A 204 1.25 -7.04 -12.87
CA ASP A 204 2.26 -7.95 -13.40
C ASP A 204 2.20 -9.35 -12.77
N LYS A 205 1.61 -10.31 -13.47
CA LYS A 205 1.56 -11.71 -13.02
C LYS A 205 2.94 -12.37 -12.84
N GLU A 206 3.99 -11.81 -13.42
CA GLU A 206 5.37 -12.33 -13.39
C GLU A 206 6.22 -11.69 -12.28
N SER A 207 5.68 -10.70 -11.55
CA SER A 207 6.39 -10.03 -10.47
C SER A 207 6.79 -11.01 -9.37
N VAL A 208 8.01 -10.85 -8.84
CA VAL A 208 8.45 -11.59 -7.65
C VAL A 208 7.56 -11.31 -6.44
N MET A 209 6.84 -10.17 -6.43
CA MET A 209 5.89 -9.76 -5.39
C MET A 209 4.53 -10.48 -5.50
N HIS A 210 4.34 -11.36 -6.49
CA HIS A 210 3.11 -12.13 -6.63
C HIS A 210 3.13 -13.41 -5.78
N TYR A 211 2.02 -13.69 -5.09
CA TYR A 211 1.79 -14.99 -4.44
C TYR A 211 1.17 -16.00 -5.38
N LEU A 212 1.48 -17.29 -5.20
CA LEU A 212 0.76 -18.33 -5.92
C LEU A 212 -0.63 -18.52 -5.31
N ILE A 213 -1.68 -18.24 -6.09
CA ILE A 213 -3.05 -18.55 -5.70
C ILE A 213 -3.28 -20.07 -5.92
N PRO A 214 -3.73 -20.85 -4.92
CA PRO A 214 -3.93 -22.29 -5.07
C PRO A 214 -5.00 -22.63 -6.11
N GLU A 215 -4.77 -23.66 -6.91
CA GLU A 215 -5.69 -24.06 -7.98
C GLU A 215 -7.13 -24.27 -7.51
N VAL A 216 -7.28 -24.86 -6.33
CA VAL A 216 -8.58 -25.16 -5.71
C VAL A 216 -9.47 -23.93 -5.49
N VAL A 217 -8.90 -22.71 -5.41
CA VAL A 217 -9.65 -21.46 -5.22
C VAL A 217 -9.65 -20.55 -6.45
N ARG A 218 -8.93 -20.89 -7.52
CA ARG A 218 -8.76 -20.01 -8.68
C ARG A 218 -10.09 -19.72 -9.38
N ALA A 219 -10.22 -18.47 -9.86
CA ALA A 219 -11.29 -18.06 -10.76
C ALA A 219 -11.27 -18.88 -12.05
N ASN A 220 -12.43 -19.06 -12.69
CA ASN A 220 -12.51 -19.83 -13.96
C ASN A 220 -11.71 -19.16 -15.11
N LYS A 221 -11.51 -17.85 -15.05
CA LYS A 221 -10.64 -17.09 -15.97
C LYS A 221 -9.38 -16.61 -15.23
N TYR A 222 -8.70 -17.50 -14.52
CA TYR A 222 -7.47 -17.19 -13.82
C TYR A 222 -6.37 -16.76 -14.79
N VAL A 223 -5.75 -15.62 -14.51
CA VAL A 223 -4.64 -15.07 -15.33
C VAL A 223 -3.39 -14.75 -14.51
N GLY A 224 -3.37 -15.13 -13.23
CA GLY A 224 -2.19 -15.01 -12.39
C GLY A 224 -1.14 -16.10 -12.70
N PRO A 225 -0.03 -16.12 -11.98
CA PRO A 225 1.03 -17.10 -12.18
C PRO A 225 0.55 -18.51 -11.82
N THR A 226 0.99 -19.51 -12.59
CA THR A 226 0.75 -20.94 -12.32
C THR A 226 1.89 -21.60 -11.55
N GLU A 227 3.06 -20.96 -11.54
CA GLU A 227 4.27 -21.31 -10.80
C GLU A 227 4.77 -20.06 -10.08
N LEU A 228 5.52 -20.20 -8.98
CA LEU A 228 6.03 -19.03 -8.25
C LEU A 228 7.02 -18.25 -9.12
N PRO A 229 6.84 -16.93 -9.31
CA PRO A 229 7.88 -16.11 -9.90
C PRO A 229 9.08 -16.03 -8.97
N ILE A 230 10.28 -16.34 -9.47
CA ILE A 230 11.52 -16.45 -8.67
C ILE A 230 12.48 -15.29 -8.93
N GLU A 231 12.46 -14.72 -10.14
CA GLU A 231 13.32 -13.62 -10.57
C GLU A 231 12.55 -12.29 -10.59
N LEU A 232 13.28 -11.18 -10.57
CA LEU A 232 12.69 -9.85 -10.81
C LEU A 232 12.18 -9.78 -12.24
N SER A 233 10.91 -9.43 -12.43
CA SER A 233 10.33 -9.21 -13.75
C SER A 233 10.85 -7.90 -14.37
N ASP A 234 10.59 -7.69 -15.66
CA ASP A 234 10.91 -6.40 -16.30
C ASP A 234 10.07 -5.25 -15.71
N CYS A 235 8.87 -5.56 -15.22
CA CYS A 235 8.02 -4.59 -14.52
C CYS A 235 8.64 -4.22 -13.16
N ASP A 236 9.07 -5.21 -12.37
CA ASP A 236 9.76 -5.00 -11.09
C ASP A 236 10.96 -4.06 -11.25
N LYS A 237 11.85 -4.37 -12.18
CA LYS A 237 13.08 -3.60 -12.47
C LYS A 237 12.79 -2.17 -12.90
N THR A 238 11.74 -1.96 -13.69
CA THR A 238 11.38 -0.62 -14.17
C THR A 238 10.69 0.19 -13.08
N ASN A 239 9.75 -0.43 -12.35
CA ASN A 239 8.89 0.25 -11.39
C ASN A 239 9.63 0.69 -10.15
N ILE A 240 10.58 -0.12 -9.64
CA ILE A 240 11.36 0.26 -8.46
C ILE A 240 12.12 1.57 -8.69
N VAL A 241 12.70 1.73 -9.88
CA VAL A 241 13.40 2.96 -10.27
C VAL A 241 12.41 4.12 -10.40
N LEU A 242 11.24 3.90 -10.99
CA LEU A 242 10.20 4.92 -11.11
C LEU A 242 9.63 5.36 -9.75
N PHE A 243 9.52 4.45 -8.78
CA PHE A 243 9.05 4.76 -7.43
C PHE A 243 10.04 5.69 -6.72
N TYR A 244 11.34 5.38 -6.75
CA TYR A 244 12.37 6.20 -6.11
C TYR A 244 12.85 7.42 -6.94
N SER A 245 12.54 7.50 -8.24
CA SER A 245 12.88 8.68 -9.07
C SER A 245 11.95 9.89 -8.87
N LYS A 246 10.77 9.69 -8.28
CA LYS A 246 9.74 10.74 -8.15
C LYS A 246 9.96 11.68 -6.95
N ASP A 247 10.86 11.33 -6.04
CA ASP A 247 11.09 12.05 -4.78
C ASP A 247 12.31 13.00 -4.84
N THR A 248 12.75 13.38 -6.05
CA THR A 248 13.84 14.34 -6.29
C THR A 248 13.45 15.82 -6.07
N GLY A 249 12.39 16.11 -5.32
CA GLY A 249 11.75 17.43 -5.28
C GLY A 249 11.43 17.99 -3.91
N SER A 250 12.41 18.18 -3.02
CA SER A 250 12.41 19.30 -2.04
C SER A 250 13.78 19.51 -1.36
N GLY A 251 14.84 19.65 -2.16
CA GLY A 251 16.05 20.34 -1.72
C GLY A 251 15.88 21.83 -1.99
N THR A 252 15.88 22.64 -0.93
CA THR A 252 15.80 24.10 -1.02
C THR A 252 16.99 24.66 -1.79
N ASP A 253 16.74 25.36 -2.90
CA ASP A 253 17.55 26.52 -3.29
C ASP A 253 16.62 27.61 -3.81
N ARG A 254 16.62 28.71 -3.06
CA ARG A 254 16.06 29.98 -3.48
C ARG A 254 17.09 30.60 -4.41
N ASP A 255 16.72 30.85 -5.65
CA ASP A 255 17.38 31.92 -6.39
C ASP A 255 16.33 32.77 -7.12
N ASP A 256 16.45 34.07 -6.88
CA ASP A 256 15.57 35.13 -7.31
C ASP A 256 15.93 35.57 -8.74
N GLY A 257 14.93 35.75 -9.61
CA GLY A 257 15.04 36.71 -10.72
C GLY A 257 14.50 36.26 -12.09
N PRO A 258 14.16 37.21 -12.98
CA PRO A 258 12.77 37.32 -13.41
C PRO A 258 12.54 37.26 -14.94
N GLY A 259 11.31 36.90 -15.32
CA GLY A 259 10.63 37.45 -16.50
C GLY A 259 10.96 36.82 -17.86
N GLY A 260 9.97 36.15 -18.45
CA GLY A 260 10.03 35.73 -19.86
C GLY A 260 8.71 35.15 -20.35
N SER A 261 7.81 36.03 -20.80
CA SER A 261 6.58 35.70 -21.51
C SER A 261 6.90 35.19 -22.92
N ILE A 262 6.46 33.99 -23.30
CA ILE A 262 6.20 33.62 -24.70
C ILE A 262 4.89 32.83 -24.81
N VAL A 263 4.17 33.21 -25.85
CA VAL A 263 2.79 32.93 -26.24
C VAL A 263 2.65 31.55 -26.87
N ASP A 264 1.46 30.96 -26.71
CA ASP A 264 0.94 29.72 -27.31
C ASP A 264 1.09 29.65 -28.85
N ASP A 265 1.17 28.42 -29.39
CA ASP A 265 0.27 28.02 -30.49
C ASP A 265 0.00 26.49 -30.56
N SER A 266 -1.30 26.21 -30.63
CA SER A 266 -2.10 25.10 -31.19
C SER A 266 -1.79 23.61 -30.93
N GLY A 267 -2.80 22.97 -30.32
CA GLY A 267 -2.99 21.51 -30.31
C GLY A 267 -4.22 21.10 -29.48
N GLU A 268 -5.41 21.36 -30.02
CA GLU A 268 -6.77 20.96 -29.57
C GLU A 268 -6.89 20.15 -28.27
N ASN A 269 -7.30 20.83 -27.19
CA ASN A 269 -7.72 20.20 -25.95
C ASN A 269 -9.16 20.62 -25.65
N GLY A 270 -10.09 19.67 -25.64
CA GLY A 270 -11.48 19.89 -25.21
C GLY A 270 -11.50 20.47 -23.80
N SER A 271 -12.10 21.65 -23.66
CA SER A 271 -12.18 22.47 -22.45
C SER A 271 -12.38 21.68 -21.14
N LYS A 272 -11.32 21.60 -20.32
CA LYS A 272 -11.43 21.40 -18.87
C LYS A 272 -11.92 22.72 -18.26
N GLY A 273 -13.23 22.88 -18.13
CA GLY A 273 -13.83 24.04 -17.46
C GLY A 273 -13.36 24.10 -16.01
N ASN A 274 -12.76 25.22 -15.62
CA ASN A 274 -12.26 25.48 -14.26
C ASN A 274 -13.45 25.88 -13.38
N ILE A 275 -14.26 24.91 -12.95
CA ILE A 275 -15.44 25.15 -12.12
C ILE A 275 -14.99 25.56 -10.71
N LYS A 276 -15.44 26.73 -10.25
CA LYS A 276 -15.04 27.30 -8.97
C LYS A 276 -16.10 27.04 -7.89
N PRO A 277 -15.74 27.00 -6.59
CA PRO A 277 -16.71 26.73 -5.52
C PRO A 277 -17.94 27.65 -5.54
N GLU A 278 -17.80 28.91 -5.97
CA GLU A 278 -18.89 29.87 -6.14
C GLU A 278 -19.96 29.43 -7.15
N ASP A 279 -19.62 28.59 -8.14
CA ASP A 279 -20.56 28.10 -9.15
C ASP A 279 -21.64 27.18 -8.55
N PHE A 280 -21.41 26.66 -7.34
CA PHE A 280 -22.34 25.80 -6.62
C PHE A 280 -23.27 26.56 -5.65
N ALA A 281 -23.16 27.89 -5.55
CA ALA A 281 -23.89 28.69 -4.55
C ALA A 281 -25.42 28.63 -4.73
N SER A 282 -25.90 28.40 -5.95
CA SER A 282 -27.33 28.34 -6.30
C SER A 282 -27.92 26.92 -6.25
N PHE A 283 -27.12 25.91 -5.87
CA PHE A 283 -27.49 24.51 -6.01
C PHE A 283 -28.33 24.01 -4.82
N PRO A 284 -29.26 23.05 -5.03
CA PRO A 284 -30.02 22.47 -3.93
C PRO A 284 -29.10 21.75 -2.94
N ARG A 285 -29.52 21.65 -1.67
CA ARG A 285 -28.72 21.00 -0.61
C ARG A 285 -28.31 19.56 -1.00
N PRO A 286 -27.09 19.12 -0.67
CA PRO A 286 -26.64 17.76 -0.96
C PRO A 286 -27.55 16.68 -0.35
N LYS A 287 -27.83 15.60 -1.08
CA LYS A 287 -28.43 14.40 -0.49
C LYS A 287 -27.34 13.58 0.18
N LEU A 288 -27.63 13.06 1.38
CA LEU A 288 -26.68 12.27 2.15
C LEU A 288 -26.16 11.04 1.37
N VAL A 289 -27.05 10.37 0.61
CA VAL A 289 -26.67 9.23 -0.24
C VAL A 289 -25.67 9.61 -1.32
N ASP A 290 -25.76 10.81 -1.90
CA ASP A 290 -24.84 11.27 -2.93
C ASP A 290 -23.47 11.62 -2.32
N LEU A 291 -23.46 12.21 -1.11
CA LEU A 291 -22.23 12.47 -0.36
C LEU A 291 -21.50 11.16 -0.03
N ILE A 292 -22.21 10.16 0.49
CA ILE A 292 -21.65 8.87 0.89
C ILE A 292 -21.12 8.09 -0.32
N ASN A 293 -21.88 8.05 -1.42
CA ASN A 293 -21.54 7.20 -2.57
C ASN A 293 -20.44 7.79 -3.47
N ILE A 294 -20.12 9.07 -3.33
CA ILE A 294 -19.24 9.76 -4.28
C ILE A 294 -18.04 10.38 -3.58
N VAL A 295 -18.25 10.96 -2.40
CA VAL A 295 -17.16 11.44 -1.55
C VAL A 295 -16.72 10.33 -0.60
N GLY A 296 -17.66 9.66 0.09
CA GLY A 296 -17.35 8.49 0.93
C GLY A 296 -16.60 7.41 0.18
N VAL A 297 -17.18 6.86 -0.89
CA VAL A 297 -16.56 5.75 -1.60
C VAL A 297 -15.16 6.06 -2.13
N ARG A 298 -14.90 7.31 -2.56
CA ARG A 298 -13.63 7.69 -3.21
C ARG A 298 -12.58 8.23 -2.27
N VAL A 299 -12.98 8.96 -1.23
CA VAL A 299 -12.06 9.74 -0.38
C VAL A 299 -12.34 9.55 1.10
N LYS A 300 -13.06 8.49 1.51
CA LYS A 300 -13.32 8.09 2.91
C LYS A 300 -12.09 8.11 3.80
N VAL A 301 -10.90 7.81 3.27
CA VAL A 301 -9.65 7.85 4.06
C VAL A 301 -9.30 9.26 4.52
N LYS A 302 -9.77 10.30 3.81
CA LYS A 302 -9.61 11.73 4.15
C LYS A 302 -10.76 12.28 5.02
N TRP A 303 -11.58 11.41 5.62
CA TRP A 303 -12.76 11.84 6.40
C TRP A 303 -12.43 12.81 7.54
N ARG A 304 -11.25 12.69 8.15
CA ARG A 304 -10.80 13.65 9.18
C ARG A 304 -10.54 15.03 8.59
N SER A 305 -9.74 15.13 7.53
CA SER A 305 -9.44 16.40 6.84
C SER A 305 -10.72 17.06 6.29
N ILE A 306 -11.63 16.26 5.75
CA ILE A 306 -12.94 16.72 5.28
C ILE A 306 -13.79 17.19 6.47
N GLY A 307 -13.84 16.43 7.57
CA GLY A 307 -14.53 16.83 8.79
C GLY A 307 -14.03 18.18 9.34
N LEU A 308 -12.71 18.37 9.44
CA LEU A 308 -12.11 19.63 9.85
C LEU A 308 -12.51 20.78 8.91
N GLY A 309 -12.43 20.57 7.60
CA GLY A 309 -12.85 21.55 6.60
C GLY A 309 -14.35 21.89 6.68
N LEU A 310 -15.18 20.94 7.09
CA LEU A 310 -16.62 21.10 7.32
C LEU A 310 -16.95 21.70 8.71
N GLY A 311 -15.94 22.04 9.51
CA GLY A 311 -16.10 22.75 10.78
C GLY A 311 -16.25 21.86 12.01
N PHE A 312 -15.88 20.57 11.93
CA PHE A 312 -15.76 19.72 13.11
C PHE A 312 -14.47 20.05 13.88
N LYS A 313 -14.50 19.91 15.20
CA LYS A 313 -13.28 19.96 16.04
C LYS A 313 -12.67 18.57 16.16
N ASP A 314 -11.35 18.48 16.40
CA ASP A 314 -10.63 17.21 16.52
C ASP A 314 -11.26 16.25 17.53
N TRP A 315 -11.70 16.73 18.69
CA TRP A 315 -12.33 15.89 19.72
C TRP A 315 -13.69 15.33 19.28
N GLU A 316 -14.43 16.03 18.42
CA GLU A 316 -15.71 15.56 17.88
C GLU A 316 -15.47 14.44 16.87
N LEU A 317 -14.44 14.60 16.02
CA LEU A 317 -13.99 13.56 15.11
C LEU A 317 -13.46 12.35 15.89
N ASN A 318 -12.73 12.56 16.99
CA ASN A 318 -12.30 11.47 17.87
C ASN A 318 -13.50 10.74 18.49
N GLY A 319 -14.55 11.45 18.88
CA GLY A 319 -15.81 10.85 19.36
C GLY A 319 -16.49 10.01 18.29
N ILE A 320 -16.62 10.52 17.07
CA ILE A 320 -17.16 9.77 15.92
C ILE A 320 -16.32 8.50 15.69
N TYR A 321 -15.00 8.64 15.64
CA TYR A 321 -14.11 7.50 15.45
C TYR A 321 -14.24 6.47 16.57
N ALA A 322 -14.30 6.88 17.84
CA ALA A 322 -14.44 5.97 18.98
C ALA A 322 -15.72 5.12 18.90
N THR A 323 -16.79 5.66 18.31
CA THR A 323 -18.05 4.92 18.13
C THR A 323 -18.05 4.03 16.88
N LYS A 324 -17.37 4.44 15.81
CA LYS A 324 -17.39 3.77 14.51
C LYS A 324 -16.13 2.92 14.23
N CYS A 325 -15.12 2.96 15.10
CA CYS A 325 -13.85 2.24 14.91
C CYS A 325 -14.00 0.72 14.85
N ARG A 326 -15.14 0.20 15.33
CA ARG A 326 -15.47 -1.24 15.31
C ARG A 326 -16.35 -1.65 14.13
N GLU A 327 -16.77 -0.70 13.30
CA GLU A 327 -17.64 -0.97 12.16
C GLU A 327 -16.88 -1.56 10.97
N LEU A 328 -17.63 -2.08 9.99
CA LEU A 328 -17.10 -2.81 8.85
C LEU A 328 -16.20 -1.96 7.92
N ASP A 329 -16.41 -0.65 7.87
CA ASP A 329 -15.54 0.28 7.14
C ASP A 329 -15.44 1.58 7.96
N PRO A 330 -14.58 1.63 8.99
CA PRO A 330 -14.58 2.73 9.95
C PRO A 330 -14.41 4.11 9.29
N PRO A 331 -13.53 4.32 8.29
CA PRO A 331 -13.47 5.59 7.58
C PRO A 331 -14.77 5.95 6.84
N GLN A 332 -15.41 4.98 6.18
CA GLN A 332 -16.71 5.20 5.51
C GLN A 332 -17.82 5.50 6.51
N GLU A 333 -17.85 4.81 7.65
CA GLU A 333 -18.84 4.98 8.71
C GLU A 333 -18.63 6.29 9.47
N CYS A 334 -17.37 6.67 9.69
CA CYS A 334 -17.01 7.98 10.23
C CYS A 334 -17.38 9.11 9.26
N MET A 335 -17.16 8.92 7.96
CA MET A 335 -17.57 9.90 6.95
C MET A 335 -19.10 9.98 6.83
N THR A 336 -19.80 8.85 6.93
CA THR A 336 -21.27 8.76 6.91
C THR A 336 -21.86 9.47 8.12
N GLU A 337 -21.34 9.19 9.31
CA GLU A 337 -21.72 9.85 10.56
C GLU A 337 -21.39 11.36 10.50
N GLY A 338 -20.20 11.72 10.02
CA GLY A 338 -19.79 13.11 9.81
C GLY A 338 -20.72 13.86 8.84
N PHE A 339 -21.09 13.28 7.71
CA PHE A 339 -22.05 13.90 6.80
C PHE A 339 -23.48 13.96 7.37
N SER A 340 -23.88 12.97 8.16
CA SER A 340 -25.17 12.99 8.87
C SER A 340 -25.23 14.17 9.88
N GLN A 341 -24.16 14.36 10.65
CA GLN A 341 -24.04 15.46 11.61
C GLN A 341 -23.83 16.83 10.95
N TRP A 342 -23.18 16.88 9.78
CA TRP A 342 -23.09 18.11 8.99
C TRP A 342 -24.47 18.50 8.43
N LYS A 343 -25.24 17.52 7.94
CA LYS A 343 -26.60 17.71 7.42
C LYS A 343 -27.60 18.22 8.46
N SER A 344 -27.45 17.85 9.73
CA SER A 344 -28.32 18.33 10.81
C SER A 344 -28.10 19.81 11.16
N GLY A 345 -27.10 20.47 10.55
CA GLY A 345 -26.84 21.90 10.71
C GLY A 345 -26.00 22.26 11.94
N LEU A 346 -25.34 21.28 12.56
CA LEU A 346 -24.55 21.47 13.79
C LEU A 346 -23.14 22.02 13.56
N LYS A 347 -22.74 22.23 12.29
CA LYS A 347 -21.34 22.53 11.89
C LYS A 347 -21.28 23.76 11.00
N SER A 348 -20.62 23.69 9.85
CA SER A 348 -20.64 24.75 8.84
C SER A 348 -21.87 24.65 7.91
N GLU A 349 -22.03 25.63 7.01
CA GLU A 349 -23.10 25.67 6.01
C GLU A 349 -23.20 24.34 5.23
N TYR A 350 -24.39 23.71 5.24
CA TYR A 350 -24.64 22.46 4.52
C TYR A 350 -25.00 22.72 3.05
N SER A 351 -23.98 22.92 2.20
CA SER A 351 -24.14 23.20 0.77
C SER A 351 -23.06 22.55 -0.09
N TRP A 352 -23.33 22.37 -1.39
CA TRP A 352 -22.34 21.87 -2.35
C TRP A 352 -21.15 22.81 -2.50
N LYS A 353 -21.37 24.13 -2.42
CA LYS A 353 -20.32 25.14 -2.38
C LYS A 353 -19.34 24.86 -1.25
N LYS A 354 -19.85 24.66 -0.02
CA LYS A 354 -18.99 24.42 1.13
C LYS A 354 -18.18 23.13 0.99
N LEU A 355 -18.78 22.07 0.45
CA LEU A 355 -18.05 20.83 0.17
C LEU A 355 -16.97 21.02 -0.89
N ALA A 356 -17.26 21.74 -1.97
CA ALA A 356 -16.29 22.02 -3.04
C ALA A 356 -15.07 22.79 -2.51
N GLU A 357 -15.28 23.79 -1.63
CA GLU A 357 -14.19 24.49 -0.92
C GLU A 357 -13.31 23.52 -0.11
N VAL A 358 -13.93 22.58 0.60
CA VAL A 358 -13.21 21.59 1.42
C VAL A 358 -12.42 20.61 0.57
N LEU A 359 -13.00 20.16 -0.54
CA LEU A 359 -12.35 19.20 -1.44
C LEU A 359 -11.08 19.76 -2.08
N VAL A 360 -11.00 21.07 -2.31
CA VAL A 360 -9.80 21.71 -2.88
C VAL A 360 -8.76 22.14 -1.84
N LEU A 361 -9.01 21.99 -0.53
CA LEU A 361 -8.02 22.30 0.51
C LEU A 361 -6.75 21.46 0.32
N PRO A 362 -5.55 21.99 0.60
CA PRO A 362 -4.30 21.23 0.44
C PRO A 362 -4.29 19.87 1.18
N ALA A 363 -4.92 19.79 2.35
CA ALA A 363 -5.04 18.56 3.14
C ALA A 363 -6.05 17.54 2.59
N VAL A 364 -6.85 17.91 1.58
CA VAL A 364 -7.81 17.03 0.90
C VAL A 364 -7.40 16.82 -0.56
N ASN A 365 -7.13 17.89 -1.32
CA ASN A 365 -6.57 17.90 -2.67
C ASN A 365 -7.35 17.03 -3.69
N GLU A 366 -8.68 17.12 -3.68
CA GLU A 366 -9.62 16.40 -4.54
C GLU A 366 -10.23 17.34 -5.59
N ILE A 367 -9.36 18.03 -6.33
CA ILE A 367 -9.74 19.07 -7.31
C ILE A 367 -10.62 18.48 -8.43
N GLU A 368 -10.33 17.26 -8.87
CA GLU A 368 -11.12 16.59 -9.91
C GLU A 368 -12.53 16.21 -9.41
N LEU A 369 -12.66 15.81 -8.15
CA LEU A 369 -13.96 15.48 -7.56
C LEU A 369 -14.85 16.73 -7.48
N SER A 370 -14.25 17.86 -7.06
CA SER A 370 -14.89 19.17 -7.03
C SER A 370 -15.30 19.64 -8.44
N GLY A 371 -14.39 19.58 -9.41
CA GLY A 371 -14.60 20.15 -10.75
C GLY A 371 -15.39 19.27 -11.73
N SER A 372 -15.36 17.95 -11.61
CA SER A 372 -15.93 17.05 -12.64
C SER A 372 -17.13 16.23 -12.17
N TYR A 373 -17.27 16.00 -10.87
CA TYR A 373 -18.29 15.08 -10.34
C TYR A 373 -19.41 15.77 -9.58
N VAL A 374 -19.12 16.77 -8.75
CA VAL A 374 -20.16 17.56 -8.06
C VAL A 374 -21.17 18.19 -9.06
N PRO A 375 -20.75 18.80 -10.19
CA PRO A 375 -21.68 19.34 -11.19
C PRO A 375 -22.57 18.29 -11.88
N LYS A 376 -22.09 17.05 -12.01
CA LYS A 376 -22.87 15.96 -12.64
C LYS A 376 -24.00 15.45 -11.75
N LEU A 377 -23.94 15.71 -10.44
CA LEU A 377 -24.92 15.24 -9.47
C LEU A 377 -26.10 16.19 -9.32
N THR A 378 -25.86 17.46 -9.54
CA THR A 378 -26.86 18.51 -9.38
C THR A 378 -27.69 18.71 -10.64
N ASN A 379 -27.22 18.20 -11.78
CA ASN A 379 -27.95 18.14 -13.05
C ASN A 379 -28.89 16.93 -13.20
N LYS A 380 -28.90 15.98 -12.24
CA LYS A 380 -29.92 14.93 -12.18
C LYS A 380 -31.17 15.50 -11.50
N LYS A 381 -32.10 16.02 -12.31
CA LYS A 381 -33.46 16.40 -11.87
C LYS A 381 -34.19 15.21 -11.25
#